data_AF-A0AAD9PP33-F1
#
_entry.id   AF-A0AAD9PP33-F1
#
_cell.length_a   1.000
_cell.length_b   1.000
_cell.length_c   1.000
_cell.angle_alpha   90.00
_cell.angle_beta   90.00
_cell.angle_gamma   90.00
#
_symmetry.space_group_name_H-M   'P 1'
#
loop_
_entity.id
_entity.type
_entity.pdbx_description
1 polymer ?
#
loop_
_entity_poly.entity_id
_entity_poly.type
_entity_poly.pdbx_seq_one_letter_code
_entity_poly.pdbx_strand_id
1 'polypeptide(L)'
;MLSQPFRRKPLAITTSLACIVSRRNVSSNFGIKKKIKNNVAMHPTQLYKIVMENHKNMNLYELSCYLTCLYEANLSDLNLSNLLVNRLAVDVDYITTPKLMASVLLLLNPAFGISDTLYRSVINHIESNELYPAGVNARLWTTYFKFIGSNRIYHEEFMNNMATRFSQFLLNNLQQNPNECSRCLGEAIAVASWAFAICTPHCDYSHLFECIQKFTAIPNIERNVIIRTWWSFAVKNWRINEIDVVKLDQLLQELIADTELSHLRKRSHIHQIFTIARVIGDRALDIKAKAKSCLHELNYRERASSISKSQRYVSDVLVRLRVPHKLEIMTPDLISIDIAIEGDDEHIALEVDGPTHFIRNLTDETSANIKTGPSLLKQELLRDCGWIPVSVPPIKLDENNDLYASIQDVDSQYKKII
;
A
#
# COMPACT_ATOMS: atom_id res chain seq x y z
N MET A 1 14.22 -1.71 4.35
CA MET A 1 12.86 -2.16 3.97
C MET A 1 12.17 -1.04 3.21
N LEU A 2 12.17 -1.08 1.88
CA LEU A 2 10.99 -0.54 1.21
C LEU A 2 9.81 -1.36 1.65
N SER A 3 8.70 -0.67 1.89
CA SER A 3 7.44 -1.22 2.36
C SER A 3 6.97 -2.39 1.50
N GLN A 4 7.46 -3.61 1.78
CA GLN A 4 6.81 -4.83 1.33
C GLN A 4 5.49 -4.99 2.11
N PRO A 5 4.44 -5.47 1.45
CA PRO A 5 3.14 -5.65 2.07
C PRO A 5 3.33 -6.67 3.18
N PHE A 6 2.98 -6.25 4.40
CA PHE A 6 2.79 -7.11 5.54
C PHE A 6 2.17 -8.44 5.09
N ARG A 7 2.83 -9.57 5.40
CA ARG A 7 2.08 -10.78 5.77
C ARG A 7 1.24 -10.38 6.97
N ARG A 8 0.04 -9.84 6.71
CA ARG A 8 -0.95 -9.58 7.73
C ARG A 8 -1.41 -10.95 8.21
N LYS A 9 -0.97 -11.35 9.41
CA LYS A 9 -1.99 -11.82 10.34
C LYS A 9 -2.93 -10.63 10.50
N PRO A 10 -4.22 -10.73 10.18
CA PRO A 10 -5.07 -9.57 10.31
C PRO A 10 -5.02 -9.16 11.78
N LEU A 11 -4.68 -7.88 11.98
CA LEU A 11 -4.83 -7.29 13.30
C LEU A 11 -6.28 -7.49 13.66
N ALA A 12 -6.53 -8.05 14.84
CA ALA A 12 -7.83 -7.96 15.48
C ALA A 12 -8.22 -6.48 15.53
N ILE A 13 -9.04 -6.05 14.57
CA ILE A 13 -9.71 -4.77 14.64
C ILE A 13 -10.93 -5.06 15.49
N THR A 14 -10.87 -4.71 16.78
CA THR A 14 -12.07 -4.50 17.59
C THR A 14 -12.78 -3.24 17.10
N THR A 15 -13.27 -3.25 15.87
CA THR A 15 -14.30 -2.34 15.38
C THR A 15 -15.64 -3.02 15.58
N SER A 16 -16.42 -2.56 16.55
CA SER A 16 -17.85 -2.90 16.61
C SER A 16 -18.52 -2.35 15.35
N LEU A 17 -18.70 -3.22 14.36
CA LEU A 17 -19.36 -2.96 13.07
C LEU A 17 -20.89 -3.06 13.14
N ALA A 18 -21.44 -3.12 14.36
CA ALA A 18 -22.88 -3.12 14.62
C ALA A 18 -23.62 -1.93 13.96
N CYS A 19 -22.92 -0.84 13.61
CA CYS A 19 -23.52 0.32 12.95
C CYS A 19 -23.75 0.20 11.43
N ILE A 20 -23.13 -0.73 10.70
CA ILE A 20 -23.36 -0.82 9.23
C ILE A 20 -24.73 -1.44 8.89
N VAL A 21 -25.34 -2.12 9.86
CA VAL A 21 -26.55 -2.95 9.68
C VAL A 21 -27.87 -2.17 9.89
N SER A 22 -27.84 -0.86 10.15
CA SER A 22 -29.05 -0.11 10.50
C SER A 22 -29.55 0.85 9.40
N ARG A 23 -30.80 0.56 8.98
CA ARG A 23 -31.84 1.40 8.34
C ARG A 23 -31.85 1.57 6.80
N ARG A 24 -32.92 0.97 6.22
CA ARG A 24 -33.80 1.31 5.04
C ARG A 24 -33.09 1.70 3.72
N ASN A 25 -33.38 1.13 2.53
CA ASN A 25 -34.57 0.53 1.92
C ASN A 25 -34.19 -0.59 0.93
N VAL A 26 -35.09 -1.56 0.73
CA VAL A 26 -35.45 -2.36 -0.48
C VAL A 26 -36.16 -3.62 0.04
N SER A 27 -37.44 -3.75 -0.29
CA SER A 27 -38.43 -4.65 0.33
C SER A 27 -38.26 -6.15 0.05
N SER A 28 -37.29 -6.57 -0.78
CA SER A 28 -36.96 -7.98 -1.02
C SER A 28 -35.85 -8.54 -0.09
N ASN A 29 -35.14 -7.69 0.66
CA ASN A 29 -33.93 -8.07 1.42
C ASN A 29 -34.15 -8.41 2.90
N PHE A 30 -35.39 -8.43 3.39
CA PHE A 30 -35.66 -8.61 4.82
C PHE A 30 -35.38 -10.05 5.31
N GLY A 31 -35.71 -11.07 4.50
CA GLY A 31 -35.43 -12.47 4.79
C GLY A 31 -33.93 -12.80 4.75
N ILE A 32 -33.22 -12.28 3.74
CA ILE A 32 -31.78 -12.43 3.57
C ILE A 32 -31.03 -11.80 4.74
N LYS A 33 -31.39 -10.57 5.15
CA LYS A 33 -30.75 -9.90 6.29
C LYS A 33 -30.94 -10.65 7.61
N LYS A 34 -32.10 -11.28 7.84
CA LYS A 34 -32.36 -12.08 9.04
C LYS A 34 -31.56 -13.40 9.02
N LYS A 35 -31.48 -14.06 7.86
CA LYS A 35 -30.67 -15.27 7.65
C LYS A 35 -29.18 -15.00 7.83
N ILE A 36 -28.65 -13.92 7.24
CA ILE A 36 -27.26 -13.49 7.41
C ILE A 36 -26.98 -13.16 8.87
N LYS A 37 -27.84 -12.37 9.55
CA LYS A 37 -27.66 -12.04 10.98
C LYS A 37 -27.56 -13.28 11.86
N ASN A 38 -28.41 -14.28 11.63
CA ASN A 38 -28.40 -15.51 12.42
C ASN A 38 -27.15 -16.36 12.13
N ASN A 39 -26.70 -16.40 10.87
CA ASN A 39 -25.53 -17.19 10.47
C ASN A 39 -24.19 -16.50 10.80
N VAL A 40 -24.12 -15.17 10.81
CA VAL A 40 -22.93 -14.40 11.21
C VAL A 40 -22.65 -14.52 12.72
N ALA A 41 -23.66 -14.89 13.51
CA ALA A 41 -23.48 -15.24 14.92
C ALA A 41 -22.87 -16.64 15.15
N MET A 42 -22.66 -17.43 14.08
CA MET A 42 -22.05 -18.77 14.18
C MET A 42 -20.53 -18.70 14.33
N HIS A 43 -19.94 -19.81 14.81
CA HIS A 43 -18.49 -19.92 14.91
C HIS A 43 -17.83 -19.74 13.52
N PRO A 44 -16.73 -18.99 13.39
CA PRO A 44 -16.12 -18.67 12.09
C PRO A 44 -15.82 -19.88 11.18
N THR A 45 -15.43 -21.01 11.76
CA THR A 45 -15.20 -22.27 11.02
C THR A 45 -16.47 -22.86 10.41
N GLN A 46 -17.63 -22.71 11.07
CA GLN A 46 -18.92 -23.14 10.52
C GLN A 46 -19.36 -22.19 9.40
N LEU A 47 -19.10 -20.89 9.56
CA LEU A 47 -19.36 -19.90 8.52
C LEU A 47 -18.53 -20.19 7.26
N TYR A 48 -17.26 -20.56 7.43
CA TYR A 48 -16.39 -20.98 6.34
C TYR A 48 -16.99 -22.16 5.56
N LYS A 49 -17.43 -23.20 6.28
CA LYS A 49 -18.09 -24.37 5.67
C LYS A 49 -19.34 -23.98 4.89
N ILE A 50 -20.19 -23.11 5.45
CA ILE A 50 -21.41 -22.62 4.78
C ILE A 50 -21.06 -21.91 3.47
N VAL A 51 -20.05 -21.03 3.47
CA VAL A 51 -19.60 -20.34 2.25
C VAL A 51 -19.10 -21.35 1.22
N MET A 52 -18.23 -22.28 1.61
CA MET A 52 -17.67 -23.26 0.68
C MET A 52 -18.75 -24.19 0.09
N GLU A 53 -19.75 -24.59 0.86
CA GLU A 53 -20.81 -25.49 0.39
C GLU A 53 -21.91 -24.79 -0.42
N ASN A 54 -22.16 -23.49 -0.16
CA ASN A 54 -23.34 -22.79 -0.69
C ASN A 54 -23.01 -21.57 -1.58
N HIS A 55 -21.74 -21.26 -1.84
CA HIS A 55 -21.31 -20.07 -2.61
C HIS A 55 -21.99 -19.93 -3.98
N LYS A 56 -22.38 -21.04 -4.63
CA LYS A 56 -23.08 -21.01 -5.93
C LYS A 56 -24.45 -20.33 -5.85
N ASN A 57 -25.12 -20.43 -4.70
CA ASN A 57 -26.44 -19.88 -4.43
C ASN A 57 -26.40 -18.51 -3.74
N MET A 58 -25.21 -18.00 -3.42
CA MET A 58 -25.04 -16.67 -2.82
C MET A 58 -24.83 -15.64 -3.92
N ASN A 59 -25.57 -14.53 -3.85
CA ASN A 59 -25.22 -13.36 -4.65
C ASN A 59 -23.99 -12.65 -4.07
N LEU A 60 -23.41 -11.72 -4.85
CA LEU A 60 -22.23 -10.97 -4.42
C LEU A 60 -22.39 -10.26 -3.07
N TYR A 61 -23.58 -9.73 -2.75
CA TYR A 61 -23.82 -9.05 -1.47
C TYR A 61 -23.78 -10.02 -0.29
N GLU A 62 -24.46 -11.16 -0.40
CA GLU A 62 -24.47 -12.21 0.62
C GLU A 62 -23.05 -12.76 0.84
N LEU A 63 -22.36 -13.07 -0.26
CA LEU A 63 -20.99 -13.57 -0.22
C LEU A 63 -20.07 -12.54 0.46
N SER A 64 -20.14 -11.26 0.08
CA SER A 64 -19.31 -10.20 0.66
C SER A 64 -19.54 -10.04 2.16
N CYS A 65 -20.79 -10.17 2.64
CA CYS A 65 -21.09 -10.12 4.08
C CYS A 65 -20.41 -11.26 4.84
N TYR A 66 -20.50 -12.49 4.35
CA TYR A 66 -19.85 -13.63 4.98
C TYR A 66 -18.32 -13.54 4.93
N LEU A 67 -17.77 -13.17 3.78
CA LEU A 67 -16.32 -13.01 3.60
C LEU A 67 -15.75 -11.93 4.51
N THR A 68 -16.49 -10.83 4.75
CA THR A 68 -16.08 -9.79 5.70
C THR A 68 -15.91 -10.36 7.10
N CYS A 69 -16.89 -11.16 7.56
CA CYS A 69 -16.84 -11.79 8.89
C CYS A 69 -15.68 -12.80 8.99
N LEU A 70 -15.43 -13.57 7.94
CA LEU A 70 -14.31 -14.51 7.88
C LEU A 70 -12.95 -13.80 7.87
N TYR A 71 -12.85 -12.69 7.15
CA TYR A 71 -11.64 -11.86 7.12
C TYR A 71 -11.32 -11.27 8.51
N GLU A 72 -12.34 -10.77 9.21
CA GLU A 72 -12.22 -10.26 10.58
C GLU A 72 -11.81 -11.35 11.59
N ALA A 73 -12.24 -12.59 11.34
CA ALA A 73 -11.88 -13.75 12.14
C ALA A 73 -10.52 -14.37 11.76
N ASN A 74 -9.75 -13.75 10.86
CA ASN A 74 -8.46 -14.26 10.37
C ASN A 74 -8.54 -15.60 9.61
N LEU A 75 -9.67 -15.88 8.95
CA LEU A 75 -9.91 -17.11 8.18
C LEU A 75 -9.95 -16.89 6.66
N SER A 76 -9.27 -15.86 6.14
CA SER A 76 -9.18 -15.60 4.70
C SER A 76 -8.10 -16.48 4.05
N ASP A 77 -8.44 -17.12 2.92
CA ASP A 77 -7.52 -17.91 2.12
C ASP A 77 -7.68 -17.67 0.60
N LEU A 78 -6.91 -18.40 -0.21
CA LEU A 78 -6.95 -18.28 -1.67
C LEU A 78 -8.30 -18.76 -2.25
N ASN A 79 -8.94 -19.76 -1.64
CA ASN A 79 -10.21 -20.28 -2.11
C ASN A 79 -11.32 -19.24 -1.97
N LEU A 80 -11.42 -18.61 -0.81
CA LEU A 80 -12.38 -17.54 -0.54
C LEU A 80 -12.13 -16.33 -1.45
N SER A 81 -10.86 -16.00 -1.71
CA SER A 81 -10.47 -14.94 -2.65
C SER A 81 -10.93 -15.26 -4.07
N ASN A 82 -10.71 -16.50 -4.53
CA ASN A 82 -11.15 -16.96 -5.85
C ASN A 82 -12.68 -16.96 -5.98
N LEU A 83 -13.41 -17.32 -4.92
CA LEU A 83 -14.87 -17.24 -4.91
C LEU A 83 -15.37 -15.81 -5.09
N LEU A 84 -14.77 -14.85 -4.39
CA LEU A 84 -15.09 -13.44 -4.57
C LEU A 84 -14.79 -12.97 -5.98
N VAL A 85 -13.60 -13.28 -6.50
CA VAL A 85 -13.16 -12.91 -7.86
C VAL A 85 -14.11 -13.44 -8.92
N ASN A 86 -14.44 -14.73 -8.86
CA ASN A 86 -15.36 -15.36 -9.80
C ASN A 86 -16.77 -14.78 -9.70
N ARG A 87 -17.26 -14.54 -8.48
CA ARG A 87 -18.58 -13.94 -8.28
C ARG A 87 -18.63 -12.49 -8.76
N LEU A 88 -17.59 -11.72 -8.48
CA LEU A 88 -17.48 -10.32 -8.91
C LEU A 88 -17.46 -10.20 -10.44
N ALA A 89 -16.76 -11.10 -11.13
CA ALA A 89 -16.74 -11.12 -12.60
C ALA A 89 -18.14 -11.33 -13.23
N VAL A 90 -19.08 -11.95 -12.50
CA VAL A 90 -20.46 -12.18 -12.97
C VAL A 90 -21.41 -11.09 -12.47
N ASP A 91 -21.24 -10.64 -11.23
CA ASP A 91 -22.22 -9.83 -10.52
C ASP A 91 -21.84 -8.34 -10.40
N VAL A 92 -20.77 -7.87 -11.05
CA VAL A 92 -20.28 -6.48 -10.92
C VAL A 92 -21.37 -5.45 -11.22
N ASP A 93 -22.19 -5.70 -12.24
CA ASP A 93 -23.27 -4.82 -12.68
C ASP A 93 -24.38 -4.63 -11.62
N TYR A 94 -24.50 -5.56 -10.66
CA TYR A 94 -25.45 -5.43 -9.55
C TYR A 94 -24.99 -4.47 -8.45
N ILE A 95 -23.74 -3.99 -8.51
CA ILE A 95 -23.22 -3.00 -7.57
C ILE A 95 -23.69 -1.60 -8.00
N THR A 96 -24.71 -1.08 -7.32
CA THR A 96 -25.34 0.20 -7.70
C THR A 96 -25.08 1.35 -6.73
N THR A 97 -24.29 1.14 -5.67
CA THR A 97 -23.99 2.20 -4.69
C THR A 97 -22.52 2.20 -4.25
N PRO A 98 -21.95 3.37 -3.91
CA PRO A 98 -20.59 3.46 -3.39
C PRO A 98 -20.36 2.65 -2.10
N LYS A 99 -21.40 2.47 -1.27
CA LYS A 99 -21.30 1.68 -0.03
C LYS A 99 -21.14 0.18 -0.33
N LEU A 100 -21.89 -0.34 -1.29
CA LEU A 100 -21.75 -1.72 -1.75
C LEU A 100 -20.39 -1.93 -2.41
N MET A 101 -19.98 -1.00 -3.28
CA MET A 101 -18.66 -1.04 -3.91
C MET A 101 -17.54 -1.04 -2.87
N ALA A 102 -17.57 -0.15 -1.88
CA ALA A 102 -16.58 -0.15 -0.79
C ALA A 102 -16.48 -1.50 -0.06
N SER A 103 -17.59 -2.23 0.08
CA SER A 103 -17.59 -3.53 0.76
C SER A 103 -16.84 -4.58 -0.05
N VAL A 104 -16.97 -4.54 -1.38
CA VAL A 104 -16.21 -5.37 -2.31
C VAL A 104 -14.74 -4.96 -2.32
N LEU A 105 -14.44 -3.65 -2.47
CA LEU A 105 -13.06 -3.14 -2.50
C LEU A 105 -12.26 -3.47 -1.24
N LEU A 106 -12.93 -3.51 -0.07
CA LEU A 106 -12.31 -3.94 1.19
C LEU A 106 -11.81 -5.38 1.13
N LEU A 107 -12.57 -6.27 0.48
CA LEU A 107 -12.21 -7.68 0.36
C LEU A 107 -11.15 -7.93 -0.73
N LEU A 108 -11.03 -7.04 -1.71
CA LEU A 108 -9.97 -7.07 -2.73
C LEU A 108 -8.62 -6.53 -2.21
N ASN A 109 -8.48 -6.26 -0.90
CA ASN A 109 -7.33 -5.61 -0.31
C ASN A 109 -6.52 -6.51 0.65
N PRO A 110 -5.26 -6.86 0.32
CA PRO A 110 -4.74 -7.24 -0.99
C PRO A 110 -5.08 -8.72 -1.25
N ALA A 111 -5.99 -8.99 -2.19
CA ALA A 111 -6.30 -10.36 -2.57
C ALA A 111 -5.30 -10.85 -3.64
N PHE A 112 -4.81 -12.07 -3.47
CA PHE A 112 -3.86 -12.69 -4.40
C PHE A 112 -4.57 -13.17 -5.67
N GLY A 113 -3.89 -13.10 -6.81
CA GLY A 113 -4.35 -13.72 -8.06
C GLY A 113 -5.41 -12.97 -8.84
N ILE A 114 -5.71 -11.71 -8.50
CA ILE A 114 -6.62 -10.87 -9.30
C ILE A 114 -5.90 -10.42 -10.59
N SER A 115 -6.56 -10.63 -11.73
CA SER A 115 -6.07 -10.20 -13.04
C SER A 115 -6.27 -8.70 -13.27
N ASP A 116 -5.43 -8.12 -14.12
CA ASP A 116 -5.57 -6.72 -14.56
C ASP A 116 -6.93 -6.47 -15.23
N THR A 117 -7.43 -7.44 -16.00
CA THR A 117 -8.75 -7.39 -16.62
C THR A 117 -9.87 -7.20 -15.60
N LEU A 118 -9.82 -7.90 -14.45
CA LEU A 118 -10.85 -7.75 -13.42
C LEU A 118 -10.72 -6.40 -12.71
N TYR A 119 -9.50 -5.94 -12.39
CA TYR A 119 -9.33 -4.59 -11.83
C TYR A 119 -9.85 -3.51 -12.77
N ARG A 120 -9.57 -3.62 -14.07
CA ARG A 120 -10.08 -2.70 -15.09
C ARG A 120 -11.60 -2.74 -15.16
N SER A 121 -12.22 -3.93 -15.15
CA SER A 121 -13.68 -4.08 -15.10
C SER A 121 -14.29 -3.39 -13.88
N VAL A 122 -13.70 -3.58 -12.69
CA VAL A 122 -14.16 -2.92 -11.45
C VAL A 122 -14.03 -1.40 -11.56
N ILE A 123 -12.90 -0.88 -12.06
CA ILE A 123 -12.68 0.56 -12.20
C ILE A 123 -13.67 1.13 -13.22
N ASN A 124 -13.77 0.55 -14.41
CA ASN A 124 -14.71 1.00 -15.44
C ASN A 124 -16.14 1.02 -14.94
N HIS A 125 -16.53 0.04 -14.11
CA HIS A 125 -17.85 0.02 -13.47
C HIS A 125 -18.04 1.17 -12.48
N ILE A 126 -17.02 1.51 -11.69
CA ILE A 126 -17.04 2.69 -10.80
C ILE A 126 -17.23 3.96 -11.61
N GLU A 127 -16.47 4.13 -12.70
CA GLU A 127 -16.53 5.34 -13.52
C GLU A 127 -17.87 5.45 -14.24
N SER A 128 -18.31 4.39 -14.91
CA SER A 128 -19.54 4.39 -15.70
C SER A 128 -20.81 4.60 -14.87
N ASN A 129 -20.79 4.18 -13.59
CA ASN A 129 -21.93 4.28 -12.69
C ASN A 129 -21.74 5.32 -11.58
N GLU A 130 -20.72 6.18 -11.68
CA GLU A 130 -20.48 7.26 -10.73
C GLU A 130 -20.41 6.78 -9.26
N LEU A 131 -19.84 5.59 -9.03
CA LEU A 131 -19.80 4.94 -7.72
C LEU A 131 -18.69 5.51 -6.84
N TYR A 132 -18.51 6.82 -6.82
CA TYR A 132 -17.52 7.50 -5.98
C TYR A 132 -18.06 7.74 -4.56
N PRO A 133 -17.21 7.78 -3.54
CA PRO A 133 -17.63 8.27 -2.23
C PRO A 133 -18.23 9.67 -2.33
N ALA A 134 -19.42 9.87 -1.76
CA ALA A 134 -20.12 11.15 -1.75
C ALA A 134 -20.46 11.61 -0.32
N GLY A 135 -20.62 12.92 -0.13
CA GLY A 135 -20.97 13.53 1.16
C GLY A 135 -19.84 13.47 2.19
N VAL A 136 -20.19 13.47 3.48
CA VAL A 136 -19.24 13.60 4.61
C VAL A 136 -18.57 12.29 5.07
N ASN A 137 -18.68 11.20 4.29
CA ASN A 137 -18.25 9.87 4.76
C ASN A 137 -16.77 9.56 4.45
N ALA A 138 -15.86 10.02 5.32
CA ALA A 138 -14.42 9.77 5.23
C ALA A 138 -14.02 8.28 5.21
N ARG A 139 -14.86 7.38 5.76
CA ARG A 139 -14.53 5.94 5.78
C ARG A 139 -14.60 5.32 4.38
N LEU A 140 -15.53 5.78 3.54
CA LEU A 140 -15.61 5.29 2.15
C LEU A 140 -14.35 5.69 1.37
N TRP A 141 -13.92 6.96 1.50
CA TRP A 141 -12.65 7.43 0.92
C TRP A 141 -11.46 6.57 1.34
N THR A 142 -11.36 6.29 2.65
CA THR A 142 -10.31 5.42 3.19
C THR A 142 -10.27 4.06 2.50
N THR A 143 -11.43 3.43 2.28
CA THR A 143 -11.50 2.12 1.62
C THR A 143 -11.06 2.17 0.16
N TYR A 144 -11.50 3.18 -0.60
CA TYR A 144 -11.12 3.34 -2.00
C TYR A 144 -9.61 3.56 -2.15
N PHE A 145 -9.03 4.46 -1.37
CA PHE A 145 -7.59 4.71 -1.42
C PHE A 145 -6.76 3.53 -0.90
N LYS A 146 -7.25 2.78 0.10
CA LYS A 146 -6.63 1.52 0.51
C LYS A 146 -6.62 0.51 -0.63
N PHE A 147 -7.72 0.37 -1.37
CA PHE A 147 -7.80 -0.50 -2.53
C PHE A 147 -6.81 -0.07 -3.63
N ILE A 148 -6.77 1.21 -3.97
CA ILE A 148 -5.84 1.76 -4.96
C ILE A 148 -4.39 1.48 -4.55
N GLY A 149 -4.00 1.91 -3.36
CA GLY A 149 -2.61 1.86 -2.95
C GLY A 149 -2.11 0.45 -2.66
N SER A 150 -2.91 -0.41 -2.02
CA SER A 150 -2.48 -1.79 -1.72
C SER A 150 -2.28 -2.63 -2.97
N ASN A 151 -3.03 -2.33 -4.03
CA ASN A 151 -2.95 -3.03 -5.32
C ASN A 151 -2.09 -2.30 -6.35
N ARG A 152 -1.48 -1.16 -5.99
CA ARG A 152 -0.70 -0.24 -6.85
C ARG A 152 -1.41 0.14 -8.14
N ILE A 153 -2.72 0.35 -8.07
CA ILE A 153 -3.54 0.64 -9.24
C ILE A 153 -3.22 2.04 -9.76
N TYR A 154 -2.98 2.13 -11.07
CA TYR A 154 -3.01 3.37 -11.82
C TYR A 154 -3.98 3.21 -13.00
N HIS A 155 -4.99 4.08 -13.04
CA HIS A 155 -5.86 4.28 -14.18
C HIS A 155 -6.08 5.78 -14.29
N GLU A 156 -5.62 6.40 -15.38
CA GLU A 156 -5.48 7.86 -15.49
C GLU A 156 -6.78 8.62 -15.19
N GLU A 157 -7.87 8.29 -15.90
CA GLU A 157 -9.16 8.95 -15.73
C GLU A 157 -9.70 8.78 -14.30
N PHE A 158 -9.64 7.55 -13.79
CA PHE A 158 -10.07 7.21 -12.44
C PHE A 158 -9.28 7.96 -11.37
N MET A 159 -7.96 8.06 -11.50
CA MET A 159 -7.11 8.77 -10.56
C MET A 159 -7.37 10.29 -10.59
N ASN A 160 -7.61 10.86 -11.77
CA ASN A 160 -7.98 12.27 -11.94
C ASN A 160 -9.34 12.58 -11.30
N ASN A 161 -10.32 11.70 -11.51
CA ASN A 161 -11.65 11.80 -10.90
C ASN A 161 -11.58 11.69 -9.37
N MET A 162 -10.80 10.73 -8.85
CA MET A 162 -10.58 10.56 -7.41
C MET A 162 -9.88 11.76 -6.79
N ALA A 163 -8.85 12.32 -7.44
CA ALA A 163 -8.13 13.49 -6.96
C ALA A 163 -9.04 14.72 -6.88
N THR A 164 -9.82 14.98 -7.94
CA THR A 164 -10.73 16.12 -8.02
C THR A 164 -11.81 16.05 -6.94
N ARG A 165 -12.50 14.92 -6.86
CA ARG A 165 -13.61 14.72 -5.90
C ARG A 165 -13.13 14.72 -4.46
N PHE A 166 -11.97 14.12 -4.18
CA PHE A 166 -11.42 14.14 -2.82
C PHE A 166 -10.94 15.54 -2.43
N SER A 167 -10.35 16.32 -3.36
CA SER A 167 -9.99 17.72 -3.11
C SER A 167 -11.22 18.56 -2.75
N GLN A 168 -12.32 18.41 -3.50
CA GLN A 168 -13.60 19.06 -3.17
C GLN A 168 -14.14 18.63 -1.81
N PHE A 169 -14.09 17.33 -1.50
CA PHE A 169 -14.48 16.80 -0.19
C PHE A 169 -13.65 17.43 0.95
N LEU A 170 -12.34 17.54 0.77
CA LEU A 170 -11.43 18.17 1.75
C LEU A 170 -11.75 19.65 1.94
N LEU A 171 -11.94 20.41 0.86
CA LEU A 171 -12.29 21.83 0.92
C LEU A 171 -13.63 22.06 1.64
N ASN A 172 -14.64 21.25 1.35
CA ASN A 172 -15.93 21.33 2.03
C ASN A 172 -15.80 21.05 3.54
N ASN A 173 -14.95 20.09 3.94
CA ASN A 173 -14.69 19.81 5.36
C ASN A 173 -13.97 20.98 6.05
N LEU A 174 -12.98 21.60 5.39
CA LEU A 174 -12.30 22.79 5.93
C LEU A 174 -13.24 23.99 6.07
N GLN A 175 -14.16 24.19 5.13
CA GLN A 175 -15.15 25.26 5.22
C GLN A 175 -16.12 25.06 6.38
N GLN A 176 -16.56 23.82 6.61
CA GLN A 176 -17.50 23.49 7.68
C GLN A 176 -16.83 23.46 9.06
N ASN A 177 -15.59 22.95 9.16
CA ASN A 177 -14.88 22.75 10.41
C ASN A 177 -13.38 23.10 10.24
N PRO A 178 -13.01 24.39 10.15
CA PRO A 178 -11.66 24.82 9.76
C PRO A 178 -10.54 24.40 10.72
N ASN A 179 -10.88 24.14 11.99
CA ASN A 179 -9.93 23.80 13.04
C ASN A 179 -10.09 22.37 13.57
N GLU A 180 -10.91 21.54 12.92
CA GLU A 180 -11.16 20.18 13.39
C GLU A 180 -10.84 19.15 12.31
N CYS A 181 -10.14 18.10 12.71
CA CYS A 181 -9.92 16.93 11.86
C CYS A 181 -10.39 15.69 12.62
N SER A 182 -11.57 15.16 12.26
CA SER A 182 -12.03 13.90 12.86
C SER A 182 -11.03 12.78 12.55
N ARG A 183 -10.92 11.80 13.46
CA ARG A 183 -10.05 10.63 13.27
C ARG A 183 -10.26 9.92 11.93
N CYS A 184 -11.52 9.77 11.50
CA CYS A 184 -11.84 9.13 10.21
C CYS A 184 -11.36 9.98 9.02
N LEU A 185 -11.44 11.31 9.11
CA LEU A 185 -10.95 12.23 8.10
C LEU A 185 -9.42 12.22 8.03
N GLY A 186 -8.74 12.26 9.18
CA GLY A 186 -7.29 12.14 9.26
C GLY A 186 -6.78 10.83 8.65
N GLU A 187 -7.46 9.70 8.91
CA GLU A 187 -7.13 8.42 8.27
C GLU A 187 -7.30 8.49 6.75
N ALA A 188 -8.40 9.05 6.25
CA ALA A 188 -8.64 9.21 4.82
C ALA A 188 -7.54 10.03 4.15
N ILE A 189 -7.13 11.14 4.76
CA ILE A 189 -6.04 12.02 4.28
C ILE A 189 -4.70 11.26 4.22
N ALA A 190 -4.33 10.55 5.29
CA ALA A 190 -3.08 9.79 5.36
C ALA A 190 -3.05 8.62 4.36
N VAL A 191 -4.20 8.00 4.08
CA VAL A 191 -4.30 6.92 3.09
C VAL A 191 -4.32 7.46 1.66
N ALA A 192 -5.03 8.56 1.41
CA ALA A 192 -5.06 9.20 0.10
C ALA A 192 -3.67 9.69 -0.33
N SER A 193 -3.00 10.46 0.52
CA SER A 193 -1.62 10.93 0.28
C SER A 193 -0.68 9.76 -0.02
N TRP A 194 -0.76 8.69 0.77
CA TRP A 194 0.00 7.47 0.53
C TRP A 194 -0.32 6.84 -0.83
N ALA A 195 -1.59 6.62 -1.16
CA ALA A 195 -2.00 5.99 -2.41
C ALA A 195 -1.52 6.78 -3.64
N PHE A 196 -1.67 8.11 -3.63
CA PHE A 196 -1.17 8.95 -4.73
C PHE A 196 0.36 8.98 -4.79
N ALA A 197 1.06 9.11 -3.66
CA ALA A 197 2.52 9.11 -3.65
C ALA A 197 3.12 7.82 -4.21
N ILE A 198 2.51 6.65 -3.93
CA ILE A 198 3.03 5.37 -4.44
C ILE A 198 2.59 5.04 -5.86
N CYS A 199 1.34 5.34 -6.24
CA CYS A 199 0.76 4.92 -7.52
C CYS A 199 0.92 5.95 -8.65
N THR A 200 1.25 7.20 -8.33
CA THR A 200 1.31 8.28 -9.31
C THR A 200 2.59 9.09 -9.19
N PRO A 201 3.79 8.48 -9.12
CA PRO A 201 5.03 9.20 -8.85
C PRO A 201 5.36 10.26 -9.90
N HIS A 202 4.89 10.12 -11.14
CA HIS A 202 5.16 11.06 -12.24
C HIS A 202 4.01 12.01 -12.58
N CYS A 203 2.81 11.81 -12.03
CA CYS A 203 1.65 12.65 -12.34
C CYS A 203 1.61 13.90 -11.44
N ASP A 204 1.16 15.03 -11.97
CA ASP A 204 0.97 16.23 -11.16
C ASP A 204 -0.42 16.23 -10.50
N TYR A 205 -0.43 16.13 -9.18
CA TYR A 205 -1.63 16.27 -8.35
C TYR A 205 -1.46 17.39 -7.31
N SER A 206 -0.72 18.44 -7.65
CA SER A 206 -0.37 19.53 -6.73
C SER A 206 -1.58 20.10 -5.99
N HIS A 207 -2.71 20.31 -6.67
CA HIS A 207 -3.94 20.82 -6.03
C HIS A 207 -4.45 19.90 -4.89
N LEU A 208 -4.42 18.58 -5.09
CA LEU A 208 -4.80 17.62 -4.05
C LEU A 208 -3.85 17.69 -2.86
N PHE A 209 -2.53 17.72 -3.13
CA PHE A 209 -1.53 17.79 -2.08
C PHE A 209 -1.58 19.12 -1.31
N GLU A 210 -1.89 20.24 -1.97
CA GLU A 210 -2.16 21.54 -1.32
C GLU A 210 -3.37 21.45 -0.39
N CYS A 211 -4.46 20.79 -0.82
CA CYS A 211 -5.62 20.57 0.05
C CYS A 211 -5.27 19.70 1.26
N ILE A 212 -4.46 18.65 1.08
CA ILE A 212 -4.00 17.77 2.16
C ILE A 212 -3.08 18.52 3.13
N GLN A 213 -2.16 19.36 2.65
CA GLN A 213 -1.20 20.09 3.48
C GLN A 213 -1.90 20.99 4.50
N LYS A 214 -3.03 21.63 4.12
CA LYS A 214 -3.84 22.47 5.04
C LYS A 214 -4.26 21.71 6.30
N PHE A 215 -4.54 20.42 6.21
CA PHE A 215 -4.91 19.60 7.37
C PHE A 215 -3.72 19.28 8.28
N THR A 216 -2.50 19.25 7.75
CA THR A 216 -1.30 18.99 8.58
C THR A 216 -0.97 20.15 9.53
N ALA A 217 -1.54 21.33 9.26
CA ALA A 217 -1.44 22.52 10.11
C ALA A 217 -2.52 22.58 11.20
N ILE A 218 -3.57 21.76 11.14
CA ILE A 218 -4.65 21.77 12.14
C ILE A 218 -4.10 21.32 13.51
N PRO A 219 -4.44 22.03 14.62
CA PRO A 219 -4.05 21.62 15.96
C PRO A 219 -4.59 20.24 16.33
N ASN A 220 -3.87 19.49 17.16
CA ASN A 220 -4.29 18.18 17.71
C ASN A 220 -4.57 17.07 16.68
N ILE A 221 -4.15 17.22 15.42
CA ILE A 221 -4.20 16.12 14.45
C ILE A 221 -3.31 14.96 14.94
N GLU A 222 -3.78 13.72 14.78
CA GLU A 222 -3.05 12.55 15.27
C GLU A 222 -1.64 12.46 14.63
N ARG A 223 -0.61 12.26 15.45
CA ARG A 223 0.80 12.16 15.02
C ARG A 223 1.02 11.20 13.84
N ASN A 224 0.37 10.05 13.83
CA ASN A 224 0.48 9.04 12.77
C ASN A 224 -0.11 9.51 11.44
N VAL A 225 -1.07 10.44 11.47
CA VAL A 225 -1.60 11.07 10.26
C VAL A 225 -0.55 11.99 9.67
N ILE A 226 0.02 12.89 10.48
CA ILE A 226 1.08 13.81 10.03
C ILE A 226 2.28 13.05 9.46
N ILE A 227 2.82 12.08 10.20
CA ILE A 227 4.01 11.32 9.80
C ILE A 227 3.77 10.62 8.46
N ARG A 228 2.61 9.99 8.27
CA ARG A 228 2.28 9.29 7.01
C ARG A 228 2.05 10.25 5.85
N THR A 229 1.42 11.38 6.10
CA THR A 229 1.19 12.41 5.08
C THR A 229 2.52 13.04 4.64
N TRP A 230 3.38 13.45 5.57
CA TRP A 230 4.69 14.01 5.24
C TRP A 230 5.65 12.98 4.64
N TRP A 231 5.57 11.71 5.03
CA TRP A 231 6.29 10.64 4.34
C TRP A 231 5.83 10.52 2.89
N SER A 232 4.54 10.68 2.62
CA SER A 232 4.01 10.70 1.26
C SER A 232 4.50 11.91 0.46
N PHE A 233 4.69 13.06 1.12
CA PHE A 233 5.32 14.24 0.49
C PHE A 233 6.77 13.92 0.12
N ALA A 234 7.55 13.33 1.03
CA ALA A 234 8.92 12.87 0.78
C ALA A 234 9.02 11.90 -0.39
N VAL A 235 8.13 10.90 -0.45
CA VAL A 235 8.04 9.95 -1.57
C VAL A 235 7.74 10.63 -2.91
N LYS A 236 6.92 11.69 -2.88
CA LYS A 236 6.53 12.44 -4.07
C LYS A 236 7.51 13.58 -4.40
N ASN A 237 8.50 13.81 -3.56
CA ASN A 237 9.34 15.02 -3.54
C ASN A 237 8.53 16.32 -3.66
N TRP A 238 7.40 16.39 -2.95
CA TRP A 238 6.46 17.50 -3.04
C TRP A 238 6.63 18.49 -1.89
N ARG A 239 6.97 19.75 -2.21
CA ARG A 239 7.12 20.88 -1.24
C ARG A 239 7.84 20.50 0.06
N ILE A 240 8.90 19.70 -0.04
CA ILE A 240 9.68 19.22 1.11
C ILE A 240 10.23 20.37 1.95
N ASN A 241 10.58 21.48 1.29
CA ASN A 241 11.05 22.69 1.93
C ASN A 241 9.98 23.39 2.81
N GLU A 242 8.71 23.03 2.67
CA GLU A 242 7.62 23.58 3.50
C GLU A 242 7.26 22.69 4.69
N ILE A 243 7.93 21.54 4.86
CA ILE A 243 7.74 20.70 6.05
C ILE A 243 8.31 21.43 7.28
N ASP A 244 7.49 21.53 8.31
CA ASP A 244 7.85 22.09 9.61
C ASP A 244 8.80 21.14 10.35
N VAL A 245 10.09 21.46 10.32
CA VAL A 245 11.15 20.68 10.96
C VAL A 245 11.05 20.69 12.49
N VAL A 246 10.51 21.76 13.09
CA VAL A 246 10.33 21.85 14.55
C VAL A 246 9.28 20.85 14.98
N LYS A 247 8.14 20.84 14.29
CA LYS A 247 7.08 19.85 14.51
C LYS A 247 7.53 18.42 14.18
N LEU A 248 8.39 18.23 13.18
CA LEU A 248 8.97 16.92 12.87
C LEU A 248 9.85 16.41 14.02
N ASP A 249 10.68 17.25 14.63
CA ASP A 249 11.47 16.86 15.81
C ASP A 249 10.56 16.56 17.00
N GLN A 250 9.54 17.38 17.27
CA GLN A 250 8.55 17.12 18.34
C GLN A 250 7.90 15.74 18.18
N LEU A 251 7.46 15.40 16.96
CA LEU A 251 6.89 14.07 16.66
C LEU A 251 7.89 12.94 16.92
N LEU A 252 9.18 13.14 16.63
CA LEU A 252 10.23 12.18 16.95
C LEU A 252 10.40 12.02 18.46
N GLN A 253 10.44 13.12 19.22
CA GLN A 253 10.53 13.08 20.69
C GLN A 253 9.35 12.33 21.31
N GLU A 254 8.14 12.64 20.87
CA GLU A 254 6.92 11.96 21.32
C GLU A 254 6.97 10.46 21.06
N LEU A 255 7.43 10.04 19.87
CA LEU A 255 7.57 8.62 19.56
C LEU A 255 8.62 7.94 20.43
N ILE A 256 9.75 8.60 20.71
CA ILE A 256 10.82 8.08 21.56
C ILE A 256 10.32 7.92 23.00
N ALA A 257 9.58 8.89 23.52
CA ALA A 257 9.03 8.86 24.87
C ALA A 257 7.85 7.88 25.05
N ASP A 258 7.16 7.51 23.96
CA ASP A 258 6.00 6.63 24.04
C ASP A 258 6.39 5.17 24.35
N THR A 259 6.00 4.71 25.54
CA THR A 259 6.20 3.34 26.05
C THR A 259 5.05 2.39 25.72
N GLU A 260 3.88 2.91 25.38
CA GLU A 260 2.67 2.14 25.07
C GLU A 260 2.65 1.67 23.61
N LEU A 261 3.36 2.38 22.73
CA LEU A 261 3.44 2.04 21.32
C LEU A 261 4.31 0.80 21.11
N SER A 262 3.73 -0.22 20.47
CA SER A 262 4.48 -1.44 20.15
C SER A 262 5.77 -1.13 19.38
N HIS A 263 6.86 -1.84 19.72
CA HIS A 263 8.17 -1.67 19.08
C HIS A 263 8.10 -1.66 17.55
N LEU A 264 7.25 -2.51 16.96
CA LEU A 264 7.06 -2.57 15.51
C LEU A 264 6.49 -1.28 14.92
N ARG A 265 5.47 -0.70 15.55
CA ARG A 265 4.86 0.56 15.08
C ARG A 265 5.79 1.74 15.30
N LYS A 266 6.40 1.82 16.49
CA LYS A 266 7.40 2.84 16.84
C LYS A 266 8.52 2.88 15.83
N ARG A 267 9.12 1.72 15.53
CA ARG A 267 10.17 1.57 14.52
C ARG A 267 9.73 2.01 13.11
N SER A 268 8.51 1.66 12.69
CA SER A 268 7.98 2.06 11.39
C SER A 268 7.84 3.57 11.26
N HIS A 269 7.32 4.24 12.29
CA HIS A 269 7.14 5.70 12.26
C HIS A 269 8.49 6.43 12.37
N ILE A 270 9.42 5.95 13.20
CA ILE A 270 10.77 6.54 13.27
C ILE A 270 11.49 6.38 11.94
N HIS A 271 11.35 5.24 11.25
CA HIS A 271 11.90 5.06 9.91
C HIS A 271 11.29 6.03 8.90
N GLN A 272 9.97 6.29 8.97
CA GLN A 272 9.32 7.30 8.13
C GLN A 272 9.88 8.70 8.40
N ILE A 273 10.05 9.10 9.67
CA ILE A 273 10.68 10.38 10.05
C ILE A 273 12.12 10.45 9.53
N PHE A 274 12.89 9.37 9.70
CA PHE A 274 14.26 9.30 9.19
C PHE A 274 14.30 9.52 7.67
N THR A 275 13.41 8.86 6.91
CA THR A 275 13.29 9.07 5.47
C THR A 275 12.89 10.51 5.12
N ILE A 276 11.92 11.10 5.82
CA ILE A 276 11.52 12.51 5.62
C ILE A 276 12.73 13.43 5.84
N ALA A 277 13.44 13.27 6.96
CA ALA A 277 14.62 14.07 7.30
C ALA A 277 15.75 13.93 6.28
N ARG A 278 15.91 12.74 5.67
CA ARG A 278 16.87 12.54 4.58
C ARG A 278 16.54 13.36 3.33
N VAL A 279 15.27 13.37 2.93
CA VAL A 279 14.83 14.13 1.75
C VAL A 279 14.86 15.64 2.03
N ILE A 280 14.60 16.07 3.27
CA ILE A 280 14.76 17.48 3.69
C ILE A 280 16.23 17.94 3.62
N GLY A 281 17.18 17.04 3.82
CA GLY A 281 18.61 17.36 3.78
C GLY A 281 19.08 18.14 5.02
N ASP A 282 19.91 19.16 4.80
CA ASP A 282 20.68 19.83 5.87
C ASP A 282 19.81 20.46 6.97
N ARG A 283 18.60 20.92 6.62
CA ARG A 283 17.65 21.51 7.58
C ARG A 283 17.16 20.53 8.64
N ALA A 284 17.31 19.22 8.41
CA ALA A 284 16.86 18.17 9.33
C ALA A 284 18.04 17.26 9.75
N LEU A 285 19.28 17.77 9.73
CA LEU A 285 20.48 16.98 10.05
C LEU A 285 20.41 16.35 11.44
N ASP A 286 20.02 17.12 12.46
CA ASP A 286 19.91 16.64 13.85
C ASP A 286 18.79 15.60 14.00
N ILE A 287 17.65 15.83 13.35
CA ILE A 287 16.51 14.90 13.33
C ILE A 287 16.92 13.59 12.65
N LYS A 288 17.63 13.67 11.52
CA LYS A 288 18.18 12.52 10.80
C LYS A 288 19.12 11.71 11.70
N ALA A 289 20.07 12.37 12.37
CA ALA A 289 21.03 11.71 13.26
C ALA A 289 20.32 11.05 14.46
N LYS A 290 19.38 11.75 15.09
CA LYS A 290 18.60 11.23 16.22
C LYS A 290 17.74 10.04 15.84
N ALA A 291 16.96 10.15 14.75
CA ALA A 291 16.12 9.06 14.26
C ALA A 291 16.96 7.84 13.88
N LYS A 292 18.14 8.04 13.28
CA LYS A 292 19.11 6.97 12.98
C LYS A 292 19.57 6.26 14.25
N SER A 293 19.98 6.99 15.29
CA SER A 293 20.38 6.41 16.58
C SER A 293 19.27 5.56 17.19
N CYS A 294 18.04 6.09 17.22
CA CYS A 294 16.89 5.34 17.75
C CYS A 294 16.59 4.08 16.94
N LEU A 295 16.77 4.10 15.61
CA LEU A 295 16.60 2.90 14.79
C LEU A 295 17.67 1.84 15.08
N HIS A 296 18.90 2.25 15.40
CA HIS A 296 19.95 1.34 15.85
C HIS A 296 19.61 0.68 17.17
N GLU A 297 19.15 1.44 18.16
CA GLU A 297 18.70 0.92 19.47
C GLU A 297 17.50 -0.02 19.35
N LEU A 298 16.66 0.18 18.34
CA LEU A 298 15.53 -0.70 18.02
C LEU A 298 15.91 -1.92 17.17
N ASN A 299 17.21 -2.22 17.06
CA ASN A 299 17.78 -3.30 16.25
C ASN A 299 17.21 -3.35 14.82
N TYR A 300 17.06 -2.18 14.19
CA TYR A 300 16.53 -2.10 12.82
C TYR A 300 17.37 -2.92 11.82
N ARG A 301 18.67 -3.07 12.08
CA ARG A 301 19.62 -3.84 11.26
C ARG A 301 19.50 -5.36 11.40
N GLU A 302 19.07 -5.88 12.54
CA GLU A 302 19.22 -7.31 12.88
C GLU A 302 18.12 -8.23 12.32
N ARG A 303 17.26 -7.73 11.45
CA ARG A 303 16.35 -8.63 10.74
C ARG A 303 17.10 -9.33 9.63
N ALA A 304 17.47 -10.59 9.89
CA ALA A 304 17.75 -11.57 8.85
C ALA A 304 16.53 -11.65 7.90
N SER A 305 16.57 -10.91 6.80
CA SER A 305 15.73 -11.19 5.65
C SER A 305 16.09 -12.59 5.18
N SER A 306 15.11 -13.48 5.14
CA SER A 306 15.29 -14.75 4.45
C SER A 306 15.50 -14.43 2.96
N ILE A 307 16.71 -14.67 2.45
CA ILE A 307 17.05 -14.52 1.03
C ILE A 307 15.96 -15.23 0.20
N SER A 308 15.26 -14.45 -0.63
CA SER A 308 14.21 -14.97 -1.51
C SER A 308 14.78 -15.90 -2.58
N LYS A 309 13.93 -16.76 -3.15
CA LYS A 309 14.33 -17.64 -4.27
C LYS A 309 14.88 -16.84 -5.45
N SER A 310 14.26 -15.69 -5.77
CA SER A 310 14.71 -14.81 -6.85
C SER A 310 16.08 -14.20 -6.55
N GLN A 311 16.31 -13.68 -5.33
CA GLN A 311 17.62 -13.15 -4.95
C GLN A 311 18.72 -14.22 -4.99
N ARG A 312 18.41 -15.43 -4.52
CA ARG A 312 19.34 -16.58 -4.61
C ARG A 312 19.69 -16.91 -6.05
N TYR A 313 18.70 -16.93 -6.94
CA TYR A 313 18.93 -17.20 -8.36
C TYR A 313 19.84 -16.14 -9.01
N VAL A 314 19.59 -14.85 -8.73
CA VAL A 314 20.47 -13.77 -9.23
C VAL A 314 21.89 -13.92 -8.67
N SER A 315 22.01 -14.25 -7.38
CA SER A 315 23.30 -14.57 -6.75
C SER A 315 24.02 -15.71 -7.47
N ASP A 316 23.34 -16.81 -7.78
CA ASP A 316 23.91 -17.96 -8.49
C ASP A 316 24.41 -17.58 -9.89
N VAL A 317 23.69 -16.70 -10.60
CA VAL A 317 24.13 -16.13 -11.89
C VAL A 317 25.43 -15.36 -11.72
N LEU A 318 25.50 -14.44 -10.75
CA LEU A 318 26.69 -13.64 -10.47
C LEU A 318 27.89 -14.50 -10.08
N VAL A 319 27.68 -15.57 -9.29
CA VAL A 319 28.74 -16.56 -8.97
C VAL A 319 29.29 -17.19 -10.24
N ARG A 320 28.45 -17.62 -11.18
CA ARG A 320 28.89 -18.21 -12.46
C ARG A 320 29.67 -17.21 -13.32
N LEU A 321 29.28 -15.94 -13.27
CA LEU A 321 29.97 -14.83 -13.94
C LEU A 321 31.25 -14.37 -13.19
N ARG A 322 31.57 -14.98 -12.05
CA ARG A 322 32.70 -14.62 -11.19
C ARG A 322 32.66 -13.16 -10.71
N VAL A 323 31.46 -12.62 -10.50
CA VAL A 323 31.25 -11.28 -9.94
C VAL A 323 31.16 -11.38 -8.41
N PRO A 324 32.12 -10.84 -7.64
CA PRO A 324 32.05 -10.81 -6.18
C PRO A 324 30.87 -9.95 -5.73
N HIS A 325 30.07 -10.45 -4.80
CA HIS A 325 28.90 -9.74 -4.29
C HIS A 325 28.55 -10.17 -2.86
N LYS A 326 27.75 -9.34 -2.19
CA LYS A 326 27.20 -9.57 -0.84
C LYS A 326 25.67 -9.53 -0.91
N LEU A 327 25.01 -10.42 -0.18
CA LEU A 327 23.55 -10.46 -0.11
C LEU A 327 23.06 -9.72 1.13
N GLU A 328 21.90 -9.07 1.01
CA GLU A 328 21.13 -8.48 2.11
C GLU A 328 21.96 -7.55 3.00
N ILE A 329 22.66 -6.58 2.38
CA ILE A 329 23.45 -5.61 3.12
C ILE A 329 22.58 -4.43 3.56
N MET A 330 22.98 -3.80 4.66
CA MET A 330 22.41 -2.53 5.11
C MET A 330 23.49 -1.45 5.00
N THR A 331 23.22 -0.38 4.26
CA THR A 331 24.15 0.75 4.19
C THR A 331 24.30 1.43 5.55
N PRO A 332 25.37 2.23 5.76
CA PRO A 332 25.48 3.07 6.95
C PRO A 332 24.23 3.90 7.20
N ASP A 333 23.53 4.35 6.15
CA ASP A 333 22.30 5.14 6.21
C ASP A 333 21.00 4.33 6.17
N LEU A 334 21.06 3.09 6.66
CA LEU A 334 19.89 2.24 6.91
C LEU A 334 19.05 1.94 5.66
N ILE A 335 19.67 1.98 4.47
CA ILE A 335 19.06 1.49 3.25
C ILE A 335 19.45 0.02 3.08
N SER A 336 18.44 -0.84 2.94
CA SER A 336 18.68 -2.25 2.63
C SER A 336 18.98 -2.41 1.14
N ILE A 337 20.03 -3.12 0.78
CA ILE A 337 20.36 -3.50 -0.61
C ILE A 337 20.25 -5.02 -0.71
N ASP A 338 19.52 -5.50 -1.71
CA ASP A 338 19.27 -6.93 -1.88
C ASP A 338 20.56 -7.67 -2.26
N ILE A 339 21.31 -7.15 -3.23
CA ILE A 339 22.62 -7.66 -3.63
C ILE A 339 23.55 -6.48 -3.92
N ALA A 340 24.69 -6.43 -3.23
CA ALA A 340 25.70 -5.40 -3.39
C ALA A 340 26.92 -5.94 -4.11
N ILE A 341 27.36 -5.21 -5.14
CA ILE A 341 28.63 -5.44 -5.82
C ILE A 341 29.52 -4.24 -5.51
N GLU A 342 30.65 -4.50 -4.87
CA GLU A 342 31.63 -3.48 -4.47
C GLU A 342 32.90 -3.74 -5.27
N GLY A 343 33.22 -2.83 -6.20
CA GLY A 343 34.51 -2.74 -6.86
C GLY A 343 35.42 -1.73 -6.18
N ASP A 344 36.59 -1.46 -6.77
CA ASP A 344 37.57 -0.53 -6.22
C ASP A 344 37.04 0.93 -6.18
N ASP A 345 36.31 1.35 -7.22
CA ASP A 345 35.75 2.71 -7.37
C ASP A 345 34.23 2.73 -7.58
N GLU A 346 33.56 1.57 -7.60
CA GLU A 346 32.14 1.46 -7.92
C GLU A 346 31.35 0.65 -6.89
N HIS A 347 30.17 1.16 -6.54
CA HIS A 347 29.23 0.50 -5.63
C HIS A 347 27.90 0.30 -6.36
N ILE A 348 27.59 -0.93 -6.76
CA ILE A 348 26.34 -1.25 -7.47
C ILE A 348 25.37 -1.91 -6.49
N ALA A 349 24.16 -1.34 -6.40
CA ALA A 349 23.06 -1.88 -5.62
C ALA A 349 22.06 -2.56 -6.57
N LEU A 350 22.13 -3.89 -6.68
CA LEU A 350 21.17 -4.67 -7.43
C LEU A 350 19.93 -4.91 -6.57
N GLU A 351 18.78 -4.47 -7.07
CA GLU A 351 17.46 -4.53 -6.43
C GLU A 351 16.60 -5.59 -7.10
N VAL A 352 16.26 -6.68 -6.40
CA VAL A 352 15.49 -7.79 -6.96
C VAL A 352 14.01 -7.49 -6.78
N ASP A 353 13.50 -6.65 -7.67
CA ASP A 353 12.18 -6.05 -7.57
C ASP A 353 11.08 -7.09 -7.85
N GLY A 354 10.36 -7.52 -6.81
CA GLY A 354 9.10 -8.25 -6.96
C GLY A 354 7.98 -7.39 -7.58
N PRO A 355 6.83 -8.01 -7.98
CA PRO A 355 5.69 -7.31 -8.59
C PRO A 355 5.16 -6.12 -7.79
N THR A 356 5.42 -6.12 -6.48
CA THR A 356 5.02 -5.08 -5.54
C THR A 356 5.76 -3.75 -5.70
N HIS A 357 6.89 -3.73 -6.40
CA HIS A 357 7.70 -2.54 -6.66
C HIS A 357 7.26 -1.77 -7.89
N PHE A 358 6.33 -2.33 -8.66
CA PHE A 358 5.80 -1.77 -9.88
C PHE A 358 4.33 -1.36 -9.71
N ILE A 359 3.96 -0.35 -10.47
CA ILE A 359 2.60 0.14 -10.61
C ILE A 359 1.87 -0.80 -11.56
N ARG A 360 0.64 -1.14 -11.18
CA ARG A 360 -0.31 -1.83 -12.04
C ARG A 360 -0.99 -0.79 -12.92
N ASN A 361 -0.39 -0.52 -14.08
CA ASN A 361 -0.95 0.40 -15.07
C ASN A 361 -2.11 -0.29 -15.81
N LEU A 362 -3.32 0.21 -15.59
CA LEU A 362 -4.55 -0.29 -16.20
C LEU A 362 -5.03 0.61 -17.33
N THR A 363 -4.31 1.68 -17.66
CA THR A 363 -4.63 2.54 -18.81
C THR A 363 -4.01 1.96 -20.08
N ASP A 364 -2.72 1.63 -20.05
CA ASP A 364 -1.96 1.12 -21.19
C ASP A 364 -1.28 -0.21 -20.86
N GLU A 365 -1.66 -1.28 -21.56
CA GLU A 365 -1.11 -2.63 -21.39
C GLU A 365 0.31 -2.77 -21.96
N THR A 366 0.75 -1.81 -22.77
CA THR A 366 2.08 -1.79 -23.39
C THR A 366 3.09 -0.96 -22.58
N SER A 367 2.62 -0.23 -21.57
CA SER A 367 3.45 0.60 -20.72
C SER A 367 4.51 -0.23 -20.00
N ALA A 368 5.77 0.21 -20.06
CA ALA A 368 6.88 -0.34 -19.30
C ALA A 368 6.54 -0.47 -17.80
N ASN A 369 7.24 -1.37 -17.11
CA ASN A 369 7.15 -1.55 -15.66
C ASN A 369 7.50 -0.24 -14.92
N ILE A 370 6.50 0.59 -14.62
CA ILE A 370 6.70 1.85 -13.89
C ILE A 370 6.91 1.52 -12.41
N LYS A 371 8.01 2.00 -11.84
CA LYS A 371 8.30 1.82 -10.41
C LYS A 371 7.36 2.64 -9.53
N THR A 372 7.02 2.10 -8.37
CA THR A 372 6.27 2.86 -7.36
C THR A 372 7.10 4.01 -6.79
N GLY A 373 6.44 5.03 -6.24
CA GLY A 373 7.11 6.15 -5.58
C GLY A 373 8.18 5.72 -4.55
N PRO A 374 7.88 4.79 -3.62
CA PRO A 374 8.87 4.32 -2.67
C PRO A 374 10.08 3.67 -3.35
N SER A 375 9.86 2.86 -4.39
CA SER A 375 10.96 2.27 -5.17
C SER A 375 11.86 3.33 -5.81
N LEU A 376 11.28 4.40 -6.35
CA LEU A 376 12.03 5.54 -6.90
C LEU A 376 12.80 6.28 -5.80
N LEU A 377 12.15 6.57 -4.68
CA LEU A 377 12.79 7.22 -3.54
C LEU A 377 13.98 6.41 -3.02
N LYS A 378 13.88 5.08 -2.91
CA LYS A 378 15.04 4.26 -2.52
C LYS A 378 16.21 4.43 -3.49
N GLN A 379 15.93 4.46 -4.79
CA GLN A 379 16.98 4.62 -5.80
C GLN A 379 17.66 5.97 -5.71
N GLU A 380 16.89 7.04 -5.46
CA GLU A 380 17.45 8.36 -5.18
C GLU A 380 18.33 8.33 -3.92
N LEU A 381 17.82 7.80 -2.81
CA LEU A 381 18.57 7.70 -1.56
C LEU A 381 19.83 6.82 -1.66
N LEU A 382 19.85 5.83 -2.56
CA LEU A 382 21.04 5.02 -2.86
C LEU A 382 22.07 5.83 -3.65
N ARG A 383 21.63 6.57 -4.67
CA ARG A 383 22.50 7.47 -5.45
C ARG A 383 23.14 8.53 -4.57
N ASP A 384 22.39 9.11 -3.65
CA ASP A 384 22.91 10.08 -2.67
C ASP A 384 23.99 9.48 -1.75
N CYS A 385 23.97 8.15 -1.56
CA CYS A 385 24.98 7.42 -0.80
C CYS A 385 26.12 6.87 -1.68
N GLY A 386 26.23 7.30 -2.94
CA GLY A 386 27.27 6.86 -3.87
C GLY A 386 27.03 5.48 -4.49
N TRP A 387 25.82 4.92 -4.36
CA TRP A 387 25.47 3.65 -5.00
C TRP A 387 24.83 3.87 -6.36
N ILE A 388 25.09 2.95 -7.29
CA ILE A 388 24.43 2.87 -8.59
C ILE A 388 23.30 1.84 -8.46
N PRO A 389 22.03 2.27 -8.31
CA PRO A 389 20.93 1.34 -8.19
C PRO A 389 20.56 0.75 -9.56
N VAL A 390 20.51 -0.58 -9.62
CA VAL A 390 20.04 -1.32 -10.78
C VAL A 390 18.86 -2.17 -10.36
N SER A 391 17.75 -2.01 -11.08
CA SER A 391 16.53 -2.77 -10.84
C SER A 391 16.52 -4.02 -11.71
N VAL A 392 16.37 -5.16 -11.05
CA VAL A 392 16.17 -6.46 -11.67
C VAL A 392 14.69 -6.79 -11.58
N PRO A 393 13.96 -6.90 -12.71
CA PRO A 393 12.57 -7.34 -12.68
C PRO A 393 12.46 -8.81 -12.21
N PRO A 394 11.29 -9.23 -11.72
CA PRO A 394 11.13 -10.57 -11.18
C PRO A 394 11.28 -11.59 -12.31
N ILE A 395 12.22 -12.52 -12.14
CA ILE A 395 12.42 -13.63 -13.06
C ILE A 395 11.23 -14.57 -12.89
N LYS A 396 10.36 -14.60 -13.90
CA LYS A 396 9.30 -15.61 -13.99
C LYS A 396 9.95 -16.94 -14.35
N LEU A 397 10.27 -17.73 -13.34
CA LEU A 397 10.57 -19.15 -13.54
C LEU A 397 9.21 -19.83 -13.73
N ASP A 398 8.65 -19.74 -14.93
CA ASP A 398 7.42 -20.48 -15.23
C ASP A 398 7.77 -21.97 -15.12
N GLU A 399 6.97 -22.76 -14.40
CA GLU A 399 7.16 -24.21 -14.31
C GLU A 399 7.08 -24.91 -15.68
N ASN A 400 6.62 -24.19 -16.71
CA ASN A 400 6.47 -24.63 -18.10
C ASN A 400 7.50 -24.04 -19.08
N ASN A 401 8.37 -23.11 -18.65
CA ASN A 401 9.44 -22.60 -19.51
C ASN A 401 10.75 -23.32 -19.21
N ASP A 402 11.48 -23.66 -20.28
CA ASP A 402 12.80 -24.27 -20.19
C ASP A 402 13.69 -23.38 -19.31
N LEU A 403 14.12 -23.94 -18.17
CA LEU A 403 14.99 -23.28 -17.21
C LEU A 403 16.23 -22.71 -17.94
N TYR A 404 16.71 -23.41 -18.97
CA TYR A 404 17.85 -23.01 -19.77
C TYR A 404 17.59 -21.76 -20.63
N ALA A 405 16.40 -21.63 -21.23
CA ALA A 405 16.01 -20.45 -21.99
C ALA A 405 15.79 -19.24 -21.07
N SER A 406 15.17 -19.45 -19.91
CA SER A 406 15.01 -18.42 -18.88
C SER A 406 16.37 -17.96 -18.31
N ILE A 407 17.33 -18.89 -18.16
CA ILE A 407 18.73 -18.58 -17.80
C ILE A 407 19.41 -17.77 -18.91
N GLN A 408 19.21 -18.09 -20.19
CA GLN A 408 19.82 -17.35 -21.31
C GLN A 408 19.26 -15.94 -21.48
N ASP A 409 17.95 -15.75 -21.30
CA ASP A 409 17.32 -14.41 -21.36
C ASP A 409 17.78 -13.53 -20.21
N VAL A 410 17.88 -14.11 -19.01
CA VAL A 410 18.50 -13.50 -17.83
C VAL A 410 19.95 -13.16 -18.16
N ASP A 411 20.80 -14.12 -18.48
CA ASP A 411 22.23 -13.90 -18.77
C ASP A 411 22.43 -12.82 -19.85
N SER A 412 21.57 -12.76 -20.87
CA SER A 412 21.59 -11.73 -21.92
C SER A 412 21.14 -10.35 -21.43
N GLN A 413 20.25 -10.27 -20.45
CA GLN A 413 19.90 -9.02 -19.77
C GLN A 413 21.00 -8.57 -18.81
N TYR A 414 21.62 -9.48 -18.05
CA TYR A 414 22.67 -9.12 -17.08
C TYR A 414 24.01 -8.76 -17.73
N LYS A 415 24.36 -9.37 -18.87
CA LYS A 415 25.52 -8.96 -19.68
C LYS A 415 25.41 -7.56 -20.29
N LYS A 416 24.24 -6.90 -20.19
CA LYS A 416 24.05 -5.51 -20.62
C LYS A 416 24.15 -4.52 -19.46
N ILE A 417 24.12 -5.02 -18.23
CA ILE A 417 24.16 -4.24 -16.98
C ILE A 417 25.61 -4.10 -16.50
N ILE A 418 26.40 -5.15 -16.69
CA ILE A 418 27.87 -5.18 -16.57
C ILE A 418 28.45 -4.84 -17.93
#